data_AF-A0A6C0CW72-F1
#
_entry.id   AF-A0A6C0CW72-F1
#
_cell.length_a   1.000
_cell.length_b   1.000
_cell.length_c   1.000
_cell.angle_alpha   90.00
_cell.angle_beta   90.00
_cell.angle_gamma   90.00
#
_symmetry.space_group_name_H-M   'P 1'
#
loop_
_entity.id
_entity.type
_entity.pdbx_description
1 polymer ?
#
loop_
_entity_poly.entity_id
_entity_poly.type
_entity_poly.pdbx_seq_one_letter_code
_entity_poly.pdbx_strand_id
1 'polypeptide(L)'
;MDSLKEVLLEMEQSPLKGTKKEEYFVTKYKTIADEYPMIIKKACDDDFDYAKMFWMIDKKLEVDSQRISQHDASIEVGEVLVDQYIKPIVD
;
A
#
# COMPACT_ATOMS: atom_id res chain seq x y z
N MET A 1 -19.08 0.07 2.94
CA MET A 1 -18.22 0.38 1.80
C MET A 1 -16.83 -0.02 2.24
N ASP A 2 -16.23 -1.00 1.57
CA ASP A 2 -14.92 -1.52 1.97
C ASP A 2 -13.85 -0.44 1.83
N SER A 3 -12.92 -0.38 2.77
CA SER A 3 -11.77 0.51 2.71
C SER A 3 -10.67 -0.06 1.81
N LEU A 4 -9.79 0.81 1.29
CA LEU A 4 -8.63 0.38 0.51
C LEU A 4 -7.77 -0.65 1.27
N LYS A 5 -7.62 -0.49 2.59
CA LYS A 5 -6.84 -1.40 3.44
C LYS A 5 -7.44 -2.81 3.47
N GLU A 6 -8.76 -2.92 3.63
CA GLU A 6 -9.47 -4.20 3.65
C GLU A 6 -9.35 -4.92 2.30
N VAL A 7 -9.47 -4.18 1.19
CA VAL A 7 -9.29 -4.75 -0.16
C VAL A 7 -7.87 -5.27 -0.34
N LEU A 8 -6.84 -4.49 0.05
CA LEU A 8 -5.45 -4.91 -0.07
C LEU A 8 -5.10 -6.14 0.80
N LEU A 9 -5.69 -6.25 2.00
CA LEU A 9 -5.54 -7.44 2.85
C LEU A 9 -6.11 -8.69 2.17
N GLU A 10 -7.26 -8.58 1.51
CA GLU A 10 -7.82 -9.70 0.75
C GLU A 10 -6.97 -10.02 -0.49
N MET A 11 -6.42 -9.01 -1.17
CA MET A 11 -5.53 -9.20 -2.31
C MET A 11 -4.24 -9.93 -1.94
N GLU A 12 -3.65 -9.62 -0.78
CA GLU A 12 -2.42 -10.29 -0.29
C GLU A 12 -2.64 -11.78 -0.05
N GLN A 13 -3.80 -12.15 0.50
CA GLN A 13 -4.15 -13.53 0.83
C GLN A 13 -4.71 -14.32 -0.37
N SER A 14 -4.94 -13.65 -1.50
CA SER A 14 -5.54 -14.26 -2.68
C SER A 14 -4.57 -15.22 -3.36
N PRO A 15 -5.02 -16.45 -3.72
CA PRO A 15 -4.22 -17.36 -4.54
C PRO A 15 -4.18 -16.97 -6.02
N LEU A 16 -4.99 -15.98 -6.44
CA LEU A 16 -5.02 -15.50 -7.82
C LEU A 16 -3.76 -14.69 -8.13
N LYS A 17 -3.33 -14.71 -9.40
CA LYS A 17 -2.16 -13.98 -9.89
C LYS A 17 -2.41 -13.28 -11.22
N GLY A 18 -1.62 -12.25 -11.50
CA GLY A 18 -1.62 -11.52 -12.76
C GLY A 18 -3.01 -11.03 -13.16
N THR A 19 -3.33 -11.12 -14.45
CA THR A 19 -4.57 -10.58 -15.02
C THR A 19 -5.83 -11.16 -14.40
N LYS A 20 -5.84 -12.44 -13.99
CA LYS A 20 -7.00 -13.06 -13.33
C LYS A 20 -7.27 -12.45 -11.96
N LYS A 21 -6.22 -12.07 -11.23
CA LYS A 21 -6.33 -11.36 -9.95
C LYS A 21 -6.91 -9.97 -10.20
N GLU A 22 -6.34 -9.24 -11.16
CA GLU A 22 -6.79 -7.89 -11.51
C GLU A 22 -8.27 -7.87 -11.91
N GLU A 23 -8.68 -8.71 -12.86
CA GLU A 23 -10.08 -8.81 -13.31
C GLU A 23 -11.05 -9.11 -12.16
N TYR A 24 -10.66 -10.04 -11.27
CA TYR A 24 -11.47 -10.40 -10.10
C TYR A 24 -11.65 -9.21 -9.15
N PHE A 25 -10.56 -8.56 -8.74
CA PHE A 25 -10.62 -7.47 -7.76
C PHE A 25 -11.21 -6.18 -8.33
N VAL A 26 -10.98 -5.88 -9.61
CA VAL A 26 -11.63 -4.75 -10.30
C VAL A 26 -13.14 -4.95 -10.38
N THR A 27 -13.59 -6.18 -10.65
CA THR A 27 -15.03 -6.48 -10.73
C THR A 27 -15.68 -6.49 -9.34
N LYS A 28 -15.05 -7.13 -8.36
CA LYS A 28 -15.58 -7.28 -7.01
C LYS A 28 -15.63 -5.95 -6.24
N TYR A 29 -14.60 -5.12 -6.40
CA TYR A 29 -14.45 -3.85 -5.67
C TYR A 29 -14.45 -2.65 -6.62
N LYS A 30 -15.44 -2.59 -7.50
CA LYS A 30 -15.52 -1.57 -8.56
C LYS A 30 -15.26 -0.14 -8.04
N THR A 31 -15.90 0.27 -6.95
CA THR A 31 -15.71 1.62 -6.40
C THR A 31 -14.27 1.90 -5.99
N ILE A 32 -13.61 0.95 -5.31
CA ILE A 32 -12.21 1.09 -4.89
C ILE A 32 -11.27 1.03 -6.10
N ALA A 33 -11.59 0.19 -7.09
CA ALA A 33 -10.83 0.11 -8.33
C ALA A 33 -10.94 1.38 -9.18
N ASP A 34 -12.11 2.02 -9.21
CA ASP A 34 -12.34 3.28 -9.91
C ASP A 34 -11.62 4.45 -9.18
N GLU A 35 -11.57 4.43 -7.85
CA GLU A 35 -10.92 5.46 -7.03
C GLU A 35 -9.38 5.33 -7.02
N TYR A 36 -8.87 4.09 -6.97
CA TYR A 36 -7.44 3.77 -6.83
C TYR A 36 -6.93 2.77 -7.90
N PRO A 37 -7.12 3.05 -9.20
CA PRO A 37 -6.86 2.08 -10.27
C PRO A 37 -5.41 1.61 -10.31
N MET A 38 -4.47 2.53 -10.07
CA MET A 38 -3.04 2.20 -10.06
C MET A 38 -2.62 1.34 -8.86
N ILE A 39 -3.25 1.53 -7.70
CA ILE A 39 -2.95 0.73 -6.50
C ILE A 39 -3.43 -0.70 -6.71
N ILE A 40 -4.66 -0.87 -7.22
CA ILE A 40 -5.21 -2.21 -7.52
C ILE A 40 -4.36 -2.92 -8.57
N LYS A 41 -3.98 -2.22 -9.64
CA LYS A 41 -3.10 -2.79 -10.65
C LYS A 41 -1.75 -3.22 -10.07
N LYS A 42 -1.11 -2.35 -9.27
CA LYS A 42 0.19 -2.64 -8.66
C LYS A 42 0.16 -3.76 -7.63
N ALA A 43 -0.92 -3.88 -6.86
CA ALA A 43 -1.12 -5.00 -5.96
C ALA A 43 -1.33 -6.35 -6.68
N CYS A 44 -1.38 -6.37 -8.00
CA CYS A 44 -1.37 -7.61 -8.78
C CYS A 44 0.04 -8.03 -9.25
N ASP A 45 1.05 -7.18 -9.07
CA ASP A 45 2.45 -7.51 -9.38
C ASP A 45 2.99 -8.52 -8.34
N ASP A 46 3.80 -9.49 -8.78
CA ASP A 46 4.33 -10.55 -7.90
C ASP A 46 5.33 -10.02 -6.86
N ASP A 47 5.98 -8.89 -7.13
CA ASP A 47 6.96 -8.22 -6.26
C ASP A 47 6.36 -7.06 -5.45
N PHE A 48 5.03 -6.96 -5.40
CA PHE A 48 4.36 -5.91 -4.65
C PHE A 48 4.59 -6.06 -3.14
N ASP A 49 5.20 -5.04 -2.54
CA ASP A 49 5.49 -4.99 -1.10
C ASP A 49 4.26 -4.55 -0.30
N TYR A 50 3.40 -5.52 0.02
CA TYR A 50 2.19 -5.30 0.82
C TYR A 50 2.50 -4.72 2.21
N ALA A 51 3.56 -5.19 2.85
CA ALA A 51 3.96 -4.72 4.18
C ALA A 51 4.26 -3.21 4.16
N LYS A 52 5.04 -2.75 3.18
CA LYS A 52 5.33 -1.32 2.99
C LYS A 52 4.07 -0.54 2.63
N MET A 53 3.18 -1.09 1.81
CA MET A 53 1.91 -0.44 1.48
C MET A 53 1.03 -0.24 2.72
N PHE A 54 0.89 -1.27 3.56
CA PHE A 54 0.11 -1.16 4.80
C PHE A 54 0.71 -0.14 5.76
N TRP A 55 2.04 -0.11 5.89
CA TRP A 55 2.72 0.90 6.69
C TRP A 55 2.43 2.32 6.19
N MET A 56 2.46 2.57 4.88
CA MET A 56 2.13 3.88 4.31
C MET A 56 0.67 4.28 4.58
N ILE A 57 -0.27 3.33 4.47
CA ILE A 57 -1.68 3.57 4.82
C ILE A 57 -1.83 3.93 6.30
N ASP A 58 -1.13 3.22 7.19
CA ASP A 58 -1.18 3.47 8.63
C ASP A 58 -0.61 4.85 8.99
N LYS A 59 0.51 5.25 8.37
CA LYS A 59 1.06 6.60 8.53
C LYS A 59 0.09 7.67 8.07
N LYS A 60 -0.62 7.46 6.95
CA LYS A 60 -1.67 8.38 6.50
C LYS A 60 -2.80 8.49 7.53
N LEU A 61 -3.23 7.38 8.11
CA LEU A 61 -4.28 7.39 9.16
C LEU A 61 -3.81 8.11 10.43
N GLU A 62 -2.54 7.99 10.81
CA GLU A 62 -1.95 8.74 11.93
C GLU A 62 -1.97 10.26 11.67
N VAL A 63 -1.67 10.69 10.44
CA VAL A 63 -1.76 12.10 10.03
C VAL A 63 -3.20 12.59 10.03
N ASP A 64 -4.11 11.83 9.40
CA ASP A 64 -5.53 12.21 9.27
C ASP A 64 -6.21 12.27 10.65
N SER A 65 -5.77 11.44 11.60
CA SER A 65 -6.23 11.47 13.01
C SER A 65 -5.52 12.51 13.89
N GLN A 66 -4.67 13.37 13.30
CA GLN A 66 -3.86 14.39 14.00
C GLN A 66 -2.98 13.82 15.13
N ARG A 67 -2.66 12.53 15.09
CA ARG A 67 -1.73 11.90 16.05
C ARG A 67 -0.29 12.31 15.80
N ILE A 68 0.06 12.50 14.53
CA ILE A 68 1.34 13.05 14.08
C ILE A 68 1.07 14.19 13.09
N SER A 69 1.98 15.16 13.02
CA SER A 69 1.87 16.18 11.97
C SER A 69 2.32 15.60 10.62
N GLN A 70 1.88 16.23 9.53
CA GLN A 70 2.36 15.88 8.19
C GLN A 70 3.89 16.05 8.07
N HIS A 71 4.47 17.01 8.82
CA HIS A 71 5.90 17.24 8.85
C HIS A 71 6.64 16.05 9.49
N ASP A 72 6.17 15.59 10.65
CA ASP A 72 6.77 14.46 11.36
C ASP A 72 6.68 13.17 10.54
N ALA A 73 5.51 12.92 9.91
CA ALA A 73 5.33 11.79 9.01
C ALA A 73 6.30 11.84 7.82
N SER A 74 6.57 13.03 7.28
CA SER A 74 7.50 13.20 6.15
C SER A 74 8.96 12.93 6.56
N ILE A 75 9.35 13.32 7.78
CA ILE A 75 10.69 13.01 8.33
C ILE A 75 10.85 11.50 8.47
N GLU A 76 9.90 10.84 9.15
CA GLU A 76 9.98 9.39 9.40
C GLU A 76 10.02 8.59 8.09
N VAL A 77 9.19 8.98 7.10
CA VAL A 77 9.23 8.34 5.77
C VAL A 77 10.57 8.57 5.08
N GLY A 78 11.11 9.79 5.15
CA GLY A 78 12.43 10.11 4.60
C GLY A 78 13.55 9.29 5.22
N GLU A 79 13.56 9.13 6.55
CA GLU A 79 14.53 8.32 7.27
C GLU A 79 14.49 6.86 6.85
N VAL A 80 13.29 6.26 6.76
CA VAL A 80 13.13 4.87 6.30
C VAL A 80 13.66 4.68 4.88
N LEU A 81 13.39 5.62 3.96
CA LEU A 81 13.87 5.54 2.58
C LEU A 81 15.39 5.68 2.49
N VAL A 82 15.99 6.59 3.26
CA VAL A 82 17.45 6.74 3.34
C VAL A 82 18.08 5.46 3.88
N ASP A 83 17.52 4.88 4.93
CA ASP A 83 18.05 3.68 5.56
C ASP A 83 17.95 2.46 4.65
N GLN A 84 16.87 2.35 3.88
CA GLN A 84 16.66 1.22 2.97
C GLN A 84 17.45 1.31 1.66
N TYR A 85 17.66 2.51 1.11
CA TYR A 85 18.16 2.67 -0.26
C TYR A 85 19.46 3.47 -0.40
N ILE A 86 19.84 4.26 0.61
CA ILE A 86 20.97 5.19 0.52
C ILE A 86 22.12 4.77 1.44
N LYS A 87 21.83 4.33 2.67
CA LYS A 87 22.90 3.93 3.60
C LYS A 87 23.62 2.69 3.05
N PRO A 88 24.95 2.74 2.93
CA PRO A 88 25.71 1.54 2.57
C PRO A 88 25.50 0.48 3.65
N ILE A 89 25.12 -0.73 3.25
CA ILE A 89 25.12 -1.89 4.13
C ILE A 89 26.59 -2.19 4.39
N VAL A 90 27.10 -1.72 5.53
CA VAL A 90 28.46 -2.00 5.97
C VAL A 90 28.38 -3.29 6.80
N ASP A 91 28.73 -4.42 6.18
CA ASP A 91 29.02 -5.66 6.90
C ASP A 91 30.37 -5.58 7.63
#